data_AF-A0A1V6UAM0-F1
#
_entry.id   AF-A0A1V6UAM0-F1
#
_cell.length_a   1.000
_cell.length_b   1.000
_cell.length_c   1.000
_cell.angle_alpha   90.00
_cell.angle_beta   90.00
_cell.angle_gamma   90.00
#
_symmetry.space_group_name_H-M   'P 1'
#
loop_
_entity.id
_entity.type
_entity.pdbx_description
1 polymer ?
#
loop_
_entity_poly.entity_id
_entity_poly.type
_entity_poly.pdbx_seq_one_letter_code
_entity_poly.pdbx_strand_id
1 'polypeptide(L)'
;MKRLPLLLLFTLFQLLAGIVEALIAAGGAETIFFYQAYLLKLQHVTDPGRRAIARKCPIPEGRTECSFAEFVKLISSDKALERNGKDWPQIAKIYDSAEDTPLLATSKNLREARFFAEYNQQKFFEKDPEAHSLSVAIWKAREIMATTKKSKYPDYKRRMVEALELESE
;
A
#
# COMPACT_ATOMS: atom_id res chain seq x y z
N MET A 1 20.63 -44.58 5.81
CA MET A 1 19.48 -43.79 5.32
C MET A 1 19.13 -42.71 6.34
N LYS A 2 19.63 -41.47 6.20
CA LYS A 2 19.32 -40.34 7.12
C LYS A 2 19.07 -39.00 6.39
N ARG A 3 19.01 -38.99 5.05
CA ARG A 3 18.91 -37.75 4.25
C ARG A 3 17.48 -37.27 4.01
N LEU A 4 16.49 -38.15 4.17
CA LEU A 4 15.08 -37.83 3.96
C LEU A 4 14.53 -36.72 4.89
N PRO A 5 14.80 -36.73 6.22
CA PRO A 5 14.32 -35.65 7.09
C PRO A 5 15.00 -34.30 6.81
N LEU A 6 16.26 -34.31 6.36
CA LEU A 6 16.99 -33.09 6.00
C LEU A 6 16.42 -32.46 4.72
N LEU A 7 16.13 -33.28 3.70
CA LEU A 7 15.49 -32.83 2.45
C LEU A 7 14.09 -32.25 2.71
N LEU A 8 13.29 -32.90 3.56
CA LEU A 8 11.98 -32.40 3.99
C LEU A 8 12.08 -31.04 4.69
N LEU A 9 13.09 -30.87 5.54
CA LEU A 9 13.36 -29.59 6.21
C LEU A 9 13.68 -28.48 5.19
N PHE A 10 14.56 -28.77 4.22
CA PHE A 10 14.91 -27.80 3.16
C PHE A 10 13.72 -27.41 2.30
N THR A 11 12.87 -28.37 1.90
CA THR A 11 11.66 -28.07 1.14
C THR A 11 10.66 -27.22 1.93
N LEU A 12 10.53 -27.46 3.24
CA LEU A 12 9.67 -26.65 4.11
C LEU A 12 10.20 -25.21 4.24
N PHE A 13 11.50 -25.03 4.40
CA PHE A 13 12.11 -23.70 4.44
C PHE A 13 11.95 -22.94 3.12
N GLN A 14 12.10 -23.60 1.98
CA GLN A 14 11.86 -23.00 0.66
C GLN A 14 10.39 -22.59 0.47
N LEU A 15 9.45 -23.44 0.90
CA LEU A 15 8.02 -23.15 0.83
C LEU A 15 7.66 -21.93 1.71
N LEU A 16 8.19 -21.87 2.93
CA LEU A 16 7.95 -20.77 3.86
C LEU A 16 8.58 -19.46 3.37
N ALA A 17 9.77 -19.51 2.76
CA ALA A 17 10.40 -18.34 2.16
C ALA A 17 9.53 -17.75 1.04
N GLY A 18 8.99 -18.61 0.15
CA GLY A 18 8.08 -18.17 -0.91
C GLY A 18 6.80 -17.51 -0.38
N ILE A 19 6.20 -18.07 0.68
CA ILE A 19 5.00 -17.49 1.32
C ILE A 19 5.30 -16.11 1.92
N VAL A 20 6.44 -15.95 2.57
CA VAL A 20 6.86 -14.65 3.15
C VAL A 20 7.13 -13.63 2.04
N GLU A 21 7.79 -14.03 0.95
CA GLU A 21 8.06 -13.15 -0.18
C GLU A 21 6.78 -12.67 -0.88
N ALA A 22 5.80 -13.57 -1.07
CA ALA A 22 4.49 -13.24 -1.63
C ALA A 22 3.69 -12.31 -0.71
N LEU A 23 3.67 -12.58 0.61
CA LEU A 23 2.97 -11.74 1.58
C LEU A 23 3.53 -10.31 1.64
N ILE A 24 4.86 -10.16 1.57
CA ILE A 24 5.49 -8.84 1.58
C ILE A 24 5.29 -8.11 0.24
N ALA A 25 5.33 -8.83 -0.88
CA ALA A 25 5.02 -8.27 -2.20
C ALA A 25 3.57 -7.76 -2.27
N ALA A 26 2.61 -8.53 -1.74
CA ALA A 26 1.22 -8.13 -1.61
C ALA A 26 1.09 -6.84 -0.79
N GLY A 27 1.76 -6.75 0.36
CA GLY A 27 1.74 -5.56 1.21
C GLY A 27 2.25 -4.28 0.53
N GLY A 28 3.32 -4.38 -0.26
CA GLY A 28 3.83 -3.25 -1.05
C GLY A 28 2.85 -2.80 -2.14
N ALA A 29 2.27 -3.76 -2.87
CA ALA A 29 1.30 -3.49 -3.93
C ALA A 29 -0.01 -2.88 -3.37
N GLU A 30 -0.56 -3.43 -2.31
CA GLU A 30 -1.73 -2.89 -1.58
C GLU A 30 -1.50 -1.44 -1.12
N THR A 31 -0.32 -1.14 -0.58
CA THR A 31 0.01 0.21 -0.10
C THR A 31 0.02 1.21 -1.25
N ILE A 32 0.57 0.81 -2.41
CA ILE A 32 0.54 1.62 -3.64
C ILE A 32 -0.91 1.80 -4.11
N PHE A 33 -1.70 0.74 -4.13
CA PHE A 33 -3.12 0.80 -4.51
C PHE A 33 -3.89 1.83 -3.67
N PHE A 34 -3.68 1.85 -2.34
CA PHE A 34 -4.31 2.83 -1.45
C PHE A 34 -3.85 4.26 -1.69
N TYR A 35 -2.56 4.47 -1.95
CA TYR A 35 -2.05 5.81 -2.25
C TYR A 35 -2.58 6.34 -3.58
N GLN A 36 -2.65 5.50 -4.62
CA GLN A 36 -3.23 5.89 -5.91
C GLN A 36 -4.74 6.20 -5.77
N ALA A 37 -5.47 5.46 -4.93
CA ALA A 37 -6.85 5.78 -4.60
C ALA A 37 -6.97 7.14 -3.88
N TYR A 38 -6.04 7.45 -2.97
CA TYR A 38 -5.92 8.76 -2.32
C TYR A 38 -5.75 9.90 -3.31
N LEU A 39 -4.73 9.83 -4.17
CA LEU A 39 -4.47 10.84 -5.20
C LEU A 39 -5.69 11.01 -6.13
N LEU A 40 -6.28 9.90 -6.58
CA LEU A 40 -7.46 9.92 -7.43
C LEU A 40 -8.65 10.61 -6.75
N LYS A 41 -8.88 10.36 -5.45
CA LYS A 41 -9.96 11.01 -4.70
C LYS A 41 -9.69 12.50 -4.50
N LEU A 42 -8.44 12.89 -4.19
CA LEU A 42 -8.05 14.30 -4.06
C LEU A 42 -8.34 15.08 -5.34
N GLN A 43 -7.98 14.50 -6.48
CA GLN A 43 -8.13 15.13 -7.79
C GLN A 43 -9.59 15.15 -8.27
N HIS A 44 -10.37 14.11 -7.92
CA HIS A 44 -11.76 14.03 -8.31
C HIS A 44 -12.70 14.87 -7.44
N VAL A 45 -12.42 14.98 -6.13
CA VAL A 45 -13.29 15.64 -5.16
C VAL A 45 -12.68 16.97 -4.74
N THR A 46 -13.17 18.04 -5.37
CA THR A 46 -12.72 19.42 -5.13
C THR A 46 -13.08 19.95 -3.75
N ASP A 47 -14.20 19.49 -3.16
CA ASP A 47 -14.61 19.85 -1.80
C ASP A 47 -13.85 19.04 -0.74
N PRO A 48 -12.98 19.67 0.09
CA PRO A 48 -12.21 18.98 1.11
C PRO A 48 -13.05 18.31 2.21
N GLY A 49 -14.25 18.83 2.49
CA GLY A 49 -15.17 18.28 3.49
C GLY A 49 -15.74 16.91 3.07
N ARG A 50 -15.82 16.67 1.76
CA ARG A 50 -16.31 15.42 1.12
C ARG A 50 -15.21 14.45 0.74
N ARG A 51 -13.94 14.80 0.94
CA ARG A 51 -12.84 13.83 0.82
C ARG A 51 -12.97 12.82 1.94
N ALA A 52 -13.19 11.56 1.57
CA ALA A 52 -13.52 10.48 2.51
C ALA A 52 -12.29 9.69 2.98
N ILE A 53 -11.10 9.95 2.42
CA ILE A 53 -9.91 9.14 2.68
C ILE A 53 -8.71 9.97 3.13
N ALA A 54 -7.97 9.43 4.11
CA ALA A 54 -6.74 9.97 4.67
C ALA A 54 -6.80 11.50 4.91
N ARG A 55 -7.87 12.00 5.53
CA ARG A 55 -8.13 13.45 5.66
C ARG A 55 -7.12 14.13 6.57
N LYS A 56 -6.60 13.39 7.54
CA LYS A 56 -5.57 13.85 8.48
C LYS A 56 -4.15 13.72 7.94
N CYS A 57 -3.96 13.32 6.68
CA CYS A 57 -2.63 13.24 6.09
C CYS A 57 -2.02 14.65 6.02
N PRO A 58 -0.82 14.88 6.58
CA PRO A 58 -0.22 16.20 6.60
C PRO A 58 0.17 16.61 5.18
N ILE A 59 -0.38 17.74 4.71
CA ILE A 59 -0.02 18.33 3.42
C ILE A 59 0.99 19.45 3.70
N PRO A 60 2.25 19.32 3.24
CA PRO A 60 3.24 20.38 3.41
C PRO A 60 2.81 21.71 2.77
N GLU A 61 3.32 22.82 3.30
CA GLU A 61 3.07 24.15 2.72
C GLU A 61 3.49 24.18 1.24
N GLY A 62 2.61 24.73 0.38
CA GLY A 62 2.82 24.79 -1.06
C GLY A 62 2.56 23.48 -1.82
N ARG A 63 2.09 22.40 -1.16
CA ARG A 63 1.68 21.15 -1.81
C ARG A 63 0.15 21.00 -1.82
N THR A 64 -0.34 20.19 -2.75
CA THR A 64 -1.78 19.86 -2.89
C THR A 64 -2.16 18.51 -2.30
N GLU A 65 -1.16 17.70 -1.95
CA GLU A 65 -1.28 16.32 -1.47
C GLU A 65 -0.17 16.01 -0.47
N CYS A 66 -0.40 15.00 0.38
CA CYS A 66 0.64 14.51 1.27
C CYS A 66 1.62 13.61 0.53
N SER A 67 2.87 13.56 1.00
CA SER A 67 3.85 12.64 0.45
C SER A 67 3.42 11.20 0.66
N PHE A 68 3.93 10.30 -0.17
CA PHE A 68 3.62 8.89 -0.05
C PHE A 68 4.10 8.34 1.30
N ALA A 69 5.30 8.69 1.76
CA ALA A 69 5.77 8.27 3.07
C ALA A 69 4.84 8.71 4.23
N GLU A 70 4.38 9.96 4.22
CA GLU A 70 3.46 10.45 5.27
C GLU A 70 2.07 9.80 5.18
N PHE A 71 1.60 9.51 3.96
CA PHE A 71 0.38 8.72 3.74
C PHE A 71 0.50 7.33 4.37
N VAL A 72 1.58 6.61 4.08
CA VAL A 72 1.80 5.26 4.62
C VAL A 72 1.87 5.30 6.15
N LYS A 73 2.56 6.29 6.71
CA LYS A 73 2.66 6.46 8.16
C LYS A 73 1.30 6.71 8.81
N LEU A 74 0.45 7.52 8.17
CA LEU A 74 -0.91 7.77 8.63
C LEU A 74 -1.74 6.48 8.64
N ILE A 75 -1.74 5.73 7.54
CA ILE A 75 -2.64 4.57 7.40
C ILE A 75 -2.10 3.29 8.05
N SER A 76 -0.87 3.30 8.57
CA SER A 76 -0.27 2.15 9.26
C SER A 76 -0.90 1.89 10.63
N SER A 77 -0.99 0.62 11.00
CA SER A 77 -1.28 0.22 12.39
C SER A 77 -0.10 0.57 13.30
N ASP A 78 -0.36 0.69 14.61
CA ASP A 78 0.70 1.03 15.56
C ASP A 78 1.80 -0.05 15.59
N LYS A 79 1.41 -1.31 15.37
CA LYS A 79 2.33 -2.44 15.23
C LYS A 79 3.19 -2.35 13.97
N ALA A 80 2.64 -1.92 12.83
CA ALA A 80 3.44 -1.67 11.64
C ALA A 80 4.40 -0.49 11.83
N LEU A 81 3.96 0.59 12.49
CA LEU A 81 4.83 1.71 12.83
C LEU A 81 5.99 1.29 13.73
N GLU A 82 5.74 0.45 14.73
CA GLU A 82 6.76 -0.10 15.60
C GLU A 82 7.76 -0.97 14.83
N ARG A 83 7.27 -1.93 14.03
CA ARG A 83 8.11 -2.86 13.27
C ARG A 83 8.96 -2.19 12.20
N ASN A 84 8.38 -1.20 11.51
CA ASN A 84 9.08 -0.46 10.46
C ASN A 84 9.94 0.68 11.03
N GLY A 85 9.82 1.03 12.31
CA GLY A 85 10.36 2.27 12.86
C GLY A 85 11.87 2.43 12.69
N LYS A 86 12.64 1.36 12.86
CA LYS A 86 14.11 1.37 12.67
C LYS A 86 14.50 1.58 11.20
N ASP A 87 13.76 0.98 10.30
CA ASP A 87 14.05 0.97 8.85
C ASP A 87 13.28 2.06 8.09
N TRP A 88 12.50 2.88 8.81
CA TRP A 88 11.65 3.92 8.25
C TRP A 88 12.40 4.90 7.34
N PRO A 89 13.63 5.37 7.65
CA PRO A 89 14.35 6.25 6.73
C PRO A 89 14.62 5.62 5.35
N GLN A 90 14.81 4.31 5.28
CA GLN A 90 14.97 3.58 4.01
C GLN A 90 13.61 3.37 3.33
N ILE A 91 12.60 2.93 4.07
CA ILE A 91 11.24 2.70 3.57
C ILE A 91 10.63 4.00 3.01
N ALA A 92 10.78 5.12 3.72
CA ALA A 92 10.29 6.43 3.30
C ALA A 92 10.93 6.87 1.97
N LYS A 93 12.24 6.66 1.79
CA LYS A 93 12.92 6.95 0.51
C LYS A 93 12.38 6.13 -0.65
N ILE A 94 12.03 4.86 -0.41
CA ILE A 94 11.42 4.00 -1.44
C ILE A 94 10.06 4.56 -1.85
N TYR A 95 9.22 4.95 -0.87
CA TYR A 95 7.91 5.54 -1.15
C TYR A 95 8.00 6.89 -1.84
N ASP A 96 8.87 7.78 -1.37
CA ASP A 96 9.03 9.12 -1.98
C ASP A 96 9.61 9.05 -3.41
N SER A 97 10.30 7.95 -3.77
CA SER A 97 10.80 7.70 -5.13
C SER A 97 9.83 6.88 -6.01
N ALA A 98 8.71 6.42 -5.47
CA ALA A 98 7.80 5.49 -6.15
C ALA A 98 7.02 6.13 -7.32
N GLU A 99 6.95 7.47 -7.36
CA GLU A 99 6.37 8.19 -8.49
C GLU A 99 7.18 7.93 -9.77
N ASP A 100 8.51 7.96 -9.67
CA ASP A 100 9.43 7.79 -10.80
C ASP A 100 9.91 6.33 -10.99
N THR A 101 9.50 5.42 -10.10
CA THR A 101 9.95 4.03 -10.10
C THR A 101 8.83 3.08 -10.55
N PRO A 102 9.09 2.11 -11.47
CA PRO A 102 8.10 1.10 -11.85
C PRO A 102 7.54 0.34 -10.65
N LEU A 103 6.25 -0.02 -10.68
CA LEU A 103 5.55 -0.63 -9.54
C LEU A 103 6.23 -1.93 -9.08
N LEU A 104 6.63 -2.78 -10.02
CA LEU A 104 7.38 -4.01 -9.74
C LEU A 104 8.70 -3.74 -9.00
N ALA A 105 9.42 -2.69 -9.40
CA ALA A 105 10.68 -2.30 -8.76
C ALA A 105 10.43 -1.71 -7.36
N THR A 106 9.40 -0.88 -7.20
CA THR A 106 8.99 -0.34 -5.89
C THR A 106 8.60 -1.47 -4.93
N SER A 107 7.76 -2.41 -5.38
CA SER A 107 7.35 -3.58 -4.58
C SER A 107 8.55 -4.44 -4.18
N LYS A 108 9.45 -4.72 -5.13
CA LYS A 108 10.71 -5.42 -4.84
C LYS A 108 11.55 -4.70 -3.78
N ASN A 109 11.72 -3.38 -3.91
CA ASN A 109 12.52 -2.59 -2.97
C ASN A 109 11.90 -2.58 -1.56
N LEU A 110 10.57 -2.50 -1.45
CA LEU A 110 9.85 -2.60 -0.17
C LEU A 110 10.05 -3.98 0.48
N ARG A 111 10.06 -5.05 -0.34
CA ARG A 111 10.34 -6.39 0.13
C ARG A 111 11.76 -6.56 0.65
N GLU A 112 12.74 -6.04 -0.09
CA GLU A 112 14.15 -6.05 0.32
C GLU A 112 14.38 -5.22 1.59
N ALA A 113 13.62 -4.13 1.75
CA ALA A 113 13.59 -3.32 2.97
C ALA A 113 12.78 -3.95 4.12
N ARG A 114 12.22 -5.15 3.93
CA ARG A 114 11.41 -5.89 4.92
C ARG A 114 10.22 -5.08 5.45
N PHE A 115 9.62 -4.28 4.57
CA PHE A 115 8.44 -3.51 4.91
C PHE A 115 7.33 -4.43 5.45
N PHE A 116 6.84 -4.12 6.65
CA PHE A 116 5.71 -4.81 7.26
C PHE A 116 4.43 -4.01 7.02
N ALA A 117 3.58 -4.54 6.14
CA ALA A 117 2.29 -3.95 5.81
C ALA A 117 1.21 -4.40 6.81
N GLU A 118 0.71 -3.48 7.60
CA GLU A 118 -0.49 -3.66 8.41
C GLU A 118 -1.16 -2.30 8.58
N TYR A 119 -2.44 -2.20 8.25
CA TYR A 119 -3.12 -0.91 8.13
C TYR A 119 -4.13 -0.69 9.23
N ASN A 120 -4.30 0.56 9.61
CA ASN A 120 -5.43 1.06 10.36
C ASN A 120 -6.46 1.63 9.38
N GLN A 121 -7.48 0.82 9.03
CA GLN A 121 -8.48 1.18 8.03
C GLN A 121 -9.35 2.36 8.48
N GLN A 122 -9.51 2.57 9.79
CA GLN A 122 -10.21 3.75 10.33
C GLN A 122 -9.41 5.04 10.10
N LYS A 123 -8.07 5.00 10.09
CA LYS A 123 -7.25 6.16 9.69
C LYS A 123 -7.33 6.40 8.17
N PHE A 124 -7.51 5.34 7.38
CA PHE A 124 -7.67 5.47 5.93
C PHE A 124 -9.06 5.98 5.53
N PHE A 125 -10.13 5.49 6.14
CA PHE A 125 -11.53 5.87 5.88
C PHE A 125 -12.22 6.43 7.14
N GLU A 126 -11.75 7.57 7.64
CA GLU A 126 -12.13 8.14 8.95
C GLU A 126 -13.62 8.39 9.19
N LYS A 127 -14.41 8.56 8.12
CA LYS A 127 -15.86 8.82 8.20
C LYS A 127 -16.72 7.58 7.96
N ASP A 128 -16.09 6.42 7.76
CA ASP A 128 -16.75 5.22 7.31
C ASP A 128 -16.61 4.11 8.37
N PRO A 129 -17.63 3.93 9.24
CA PRO A 129 -17.57 2.93 10.29
C PRO A 129 -17.57 1.49 9.73
N GLU A 130 -17.96 1.30 8.47
CA GLU A 130 -17.98 -0.01 7.82
C GLU A 130 -16.60 -0.39 7.27
N ALA A 131 -15.67 0.56 7.12
CA ALA A 131 -14.30 0.32 6.68
C ALA A 131 -13.40 -0.26 7.80
N HIS A 132 -13.85 -1.32 8.46
CA HIS A 132 -13.18 -1.94 9.61
C HIS A 132 -12.25 -3.11 9.23
N SER A 133 -12.24 -3.52 7.96
CA SER A 133 -11.41 -4.61 7.47
C SER A 133 -10.66 -4.24 6.20
N LEU A 134 -9.56 -4.95 5.95
CA LEU A 134 -8.75 -4.76 4.75
C LEU A 134 -9.56 -5.00 3.46
N SER A 135 -10.39 -6.04 3.43
CA SER A 135 -11.22 -6.36 2.26
C SER A 135 -12.24 -5.26 1.95
N VAL A 136 -12.86 -4.67 2.98
CA VAL A 136 -13.77 -3.53 2.79
C VAL A 136 -13.01 -2.29 2.34
N ALA A 137 -11.82 -2.02 2.89
CA ALA A 137 -10.98 -0.91 2.46
C ALA A 137 -10.57 -1.04 0.97
N ILE A 138 -10.18 -2.24 0.53
CA ILE A 138 -9.89 -2.53 -0.88
C ILE A 138 -11.13 -2.31 -1.75
N TRP A 139 -12.28 -2.83 -1.34
CA TRP A 139 -13.53 -2.66 -2.08
C TRP A 139 -13.90 -1.17 -2.24
N LYS A 140 -13.84 -0.37 -1.18
CA LYS A 140 -14.12 1.08 -1.24
C LYS A 140 -13.11 1.83 -2.11
N ALA A 141 -11.83 1.47 -2.06
CA ALA A 141 -10.84 2.04 -2.97
C ALA A 141 -11.11 1.68 -4.45
N ARG A 142 -11.61 0.46 -4.72
CA ARG A 142 -12.09 0.07 -6.06
C ARG A 142 -13.31 0.89 -6.48
N GLU A 143 -14.24 1.22 -5.58
CA GLU A 143 -15.36 2.11 -5.90
C GLU A 143 -14.89 3.52 -6.31
N ILE A 144 -13.85 4.06 -5.68
CA ILE A 144 -13.24 5.34 -6.09
C ILE A 144 -12.71 5.23 -7.53
N MET A 145 -12.04 4.13 -7.86
CA MET A 145 -11.58 3.86 -9.21
C MET A 145 -12.74 3.73 -10.21
N ALA A 146 -13.85 3.09 -9.84
CA ALA A 146 -14.98 2.87 -10.73
C ALA A 146 -15.81 4.15 -10.98
N THR A 147 -16.03 4.95 -9.93
CA THR A 147 -16.91 6.14 -9.97
C THR A 147 -16.26 7.36 -10.62
N THR A 148 -14.93 7.37 -10.73
CA THR A 148 -14.20 8.42 -11.47
C THR A 148 -14.23 8.17 -12.98
N LYS A 149 -14.30 9.19 -13.83
CA LYS A 149 -14.24 8.99 -15.29
C LYS A 149 -12.84 8.56 -15.72
N LYS A 150 -12.73 7.42 -16.43
CA LYS A 150 -11.43 6.84 -16.86
C LYS A 150 -10.56 7.82 -17.65
N SER A 151 -11.17 8.63 -18.53
CA SER A 151 -10.46 9.60 -19.37
C SER A 151 -9.88 10.81 -18.62
N LYS A 152 -10.31 11.09 -17.38
CA LYS A 152 -9.81 12.23 -16.61
C LYS A 152 -8.53 11.95 -15.84
N TYR A 153 -8.29 10.69 -15.46
CA TYR A 153 -7.21 10.31 -14.55
C TYR A 153 -6.57 8.96 -14.96
N PRO A 154 -6.07 8.84 -16.21
CA PRO A 154 -5.63 7.55 -16.74
C PRO A 154 -4.46 6.94 -15.96
N ASP A 155 -3.51 7.76 -15.50
CA ASP A 155 -2.30 7.26 -14.83
C ASP A 155 -2.57 6.67 -13.44
N TYR A 156 -3.34 7.36 -12.60
CA TYR A 156 -3.71 6.83 -11.28
C TYR A 156 -4.45 5.50 -11.40
N LYS A 157 -5.40 5.42 -12.34
CA LYS A 157 -6.15 4.18 -12.57
C LYS A 157 -5.31 3.05 -13.11
N ARG A 158 -4.38 3.34 -14.03
CA ARG A 158 -3.44 2.35 -14.55
C ARG A 158 -2.59 1.77 -13.42
N ARG A 159 -2.00 2.64 -12.58
CA ARG A 159 -1.20 2.20 -11.42
C ARG A 159 -2.01 1.41 -10.38
N MET A 160 -3.29 1.75 -10.19
CA MET A 160 -4.19 0.96 -9.34
C MET A 160 -4.43 -0.46 -9.91
N VAL A 161 -4.60 -0.59 -11.23
CA VAL A 161 -4.76 -1.91 -11.88
C VAL A 161 -3.46 -2.71 -11.79
N GLU A 162 -2.32 -2.11 -12.12
CA GLU A 162 -1.00 -2.75 -12.02
C GLU A 162 -0.72 -3.25 -10.58
N ALA A 163 -1.14 -2.50 -9.55
CA ALA A 163 -1.01 -2.91 -8.16
C ALA A 163 -1.86 -4.15 -7.83
N LEU A 164 -3.11 -4.21 -8.33
CA LEU A 164 -3.99 -5.37 -8.10
C LEU A 164 -3.51 -6.62 -8.84
N GLU A 165 -2.91 -6.46 -10.03
CA GLU A 165 -2.30 -7.56 -10.77
C GLU A 165 -1.07 -8.11 -10.02
N LEU A 166 -0.23 -7.24 -9.48
CA LEU A 166 0.94 -7.62 -8.69
C LEU A 166 0.61 -8.25 -7.32
N GLU A 167 -0.56 -7.94 -6.75
CA GLU A 167 -1.08 -8.64 -5.57
C GLU A 167 -1.49 -10.09 -5.89
N SER A 168 -1.83 -10.37 -7.15
CA SER A 168 -2.34 -11.69 -7.59
C SER A 168 -1.28 -12.66 -8.08
N GLU A 169 -0.02 -12.22 -8.22
CA GLU A 169 1.16 -13.02 -8.58
C GLU A 169 1.81 -13.69 -7.36
#